data_AF-A0A1B6LF49-F1
#
_entry.id   AF-A0A1B6LF49-F1
#
_cell.length_a   1.000
_cell.length_b   1.000
_cell.length_c   1.000
_cell.angle_alpha   90.00
_cell.angle_beta   90.00
_cell.angle_gamma   90.00
#
_symmetry.space_group_name_H-M   'P 1'
#
loop_
_entity.id
_entity.type
_entity.pdbx_description
1 polymer ?
#
loop_
_entity_poly.entity_id
_entity_poly.type
_entity_poly.pdbx_seq_one_letter_code
_entity_poly.pdbx_strand_id
1 'polypeptide(L)'
;LTHEARGLDTEDIPHTKEPVWILGRQYNAINDLEEIRRDIQSRLWFSYRKGFVQIGDSGLTSDKGWGCMLRCGQMLIGQALLLLHLGRDWRWTAQCRDRSYLRILRMFEDRRTAPYSIHQIALMGASEGKQVGEWFGPNTVAQVLRKLSAYDEWSSVAFHVALDNTIVINDVRRLCTEGPRPGELRRRP
;
A
#
# COMPACT_ATOMS: atom_id res chain seq x y z
N LEU A 1 1.40 -27.94 -2.23
CA LEU A 1 -0.02 -27.93 -1.83
C LEU A 1 -0.67 -26.72 -2.44
N THR A 2 -1.05 -26.89 -3.70
CA THR A 2 -1.85 -25.99 -4.52
C THR A 2 -3.19 -25.79 -3.82
N HIS A 3 -3.43 -24.59 -3.28
CA HIS A 3 -4.79 -24.16 -2.98
C HIS A 3 -5.45 -23.90 -4.34
N GLU A 4 -6.06 -24.95 -4.87
CA GLU A 4 -7.08 -24.83 -5.92
C GLU A 4 -8.09 -23.80 -5.45
N ALA A 5 -8.45 -22.89 -6.36
CA ALA A 5 -9.57 -21.98 -6.20
C ALA A 5 -10.83 -22.84 -6.00
N ARG A 6 -11.17 -23.09 -4.73
CA ARG A 6 -12.52 -23.51 -4.36
C ARG A 6 -13.47 -22.49 -4.98
N GLY A 7 -14.50 -22.99 -5.63
CA GLY A 7 -15.40 -22.24 -6.50
C GLY A 7 -15.79 -20.89 -5.92
N LEU A 8 -15.98 -19.92 -6.81
CA LEU A 8 -16.59 -18.63 -6.50
C LEU A 8 -17.92 -18.90 -5.79
N ASP A 9 -17.91 -18.88 -4.45
CA ASP A 9 -19.12 -18.94 -3.66
C ASP A 9 -19.97 -17.75 -4.11
N THR A 10 -21.18 -18.04 -4.57
CA THR A 10 -22.15 -17.03 -5.00
C THR A 10 -22.64 -16.12 -3.86
N GLU A 11 -22.06 -16.28 -2.67
CA GLU A 11 -22.34 -15.56 -1.43
C GLU A 11 -21.23 -14.55 -1.04
N ASP A 12 -20.17 -14.40 -1.83
CA ASP A 12 -19.05 -13.49 -1.53
C ASP A 12 -19.42 -12.00 -1.58
N ILE A 13 -20.46 -11.65 -2.34
CA ILE A 13 -21.00 -10.28 -2.47
C ILE A 13 -22.45 -10.27 -1.97
N PRO A 14 -22.82 -9.31 -1.10
CA PRO A 14 -24.18 -9.24 -0.57
C PRO A 14 -25.21 -8.98 -1.66
N HIS A 15 -26.24 -9.84 -1.72
CA HIS A 15 -27.40 -9.66 -2.60
C HIS A 15 -28.36 -8.62 -2.02
N THR A 16 -28.08 -7.35 -2.27
CA THR A 16 -28.86 -6.22 -1.76
C THR A 16 -29.24 -5.24 -2.88
N LYS A 17 -30.28 -4.43 -2.64
CA LYS A 17 -30.64 -3.30 -3.51
C LYS A 17 -29.73 -2.09 -3.30
N GLU A 18 -29.04 -2.04 -2.15
CA GLU A 18 -28.08 -0.99 -1.85
C GLU A 18 -26.84 -1.08 -2.74
N PRO A 19 -26.24 0.05 -3.14
CA PRO A 19 -25.07 0.04 -3.98
C PRO A 19 -23.82 -0.45 -3.23
N VAL A 20 -22.93 -1.12 -3.95
CA VAL A 20 -21.58 -1.46 -3.47
C VAL A 20 -20.61 -0.35 -3.88
N TRP A 21 -19.86 0.18 -2.93
CA TRP A 21 -18.85 1.21 -3.18
C TRP A 21 -17.45 0.64 -3.01
N ILE A 22 -16.64 0.74 -4.06
CA ILE A 22 -15.23 0.36 -4.02
C ILE A 22 -14.42 1.57 -4.45
N LEU A 23 -13.66 2.16 -3.51
CA LEU A 23 -12.69 3.21 -3.79
C LEU A 23 -13.23 4.32 -4.70
N GLY A 24 -14.37 4.90 -4.33
CA GLY A 24 -15.02 6.01 -5.04
C GLY A 24 -15.86 5.63 -6.27
N ARG A 25 -15.98 4.33 -6.61
CA ARG A 25 -16.84 3.84 -7.69
C ARG A 25 -18.03 3.08 -7.13
N GLN A 26 -19.21 3.41 -7.64
CA GLN A 26 -20.48 2.78 -7.29
C GLN A 26 -20.77 1.61 -8.24
N TYR A 27 -21.33 0.54 -7.70
CA TYR A 27 -21.74 -0.66 -8.41
C TYR A 27 -23.13 -1.10 -7.97
N ASN A 28 -23.88 -1.71 -8.88
CA ASN A 28 -25.09 -2.44 -8.56
C ASN A 28 -24.73 -3.82 -8.00
N ALA A 29 -25.12 -4.13 -6.76
CA ALA A 29 -24.72 -5.36 -6.08
C ALA A 29 -25.20 -6.65 -6.75
N ILE A 30 -26.25 -6.58 -7.59
CA ILE A 30 -26.85 -7.74 -8.28
C ILE A 30 -26.35 -7.83 -9.72
N ASN A 31 -26.36 -6.71 -10.44
CA ASN A 31 -26.08 -6.69 -11.87
C ASN A 31 -24.59 -6.62 -12.20
N ASP A 32 -23.76 -6.08 -11.29
CA ASP A 32 -22.35 -5.82 -11.54
C ASP A 32 -21.42 -6.78 -10.78
N LEU A 33 -21.89 -7.98 -10.40
CA LEU A 33 -21.13 -8.95 -9.60
C LEU A 33 -19.72 -9.23 -10.17
N GLU A 34 -19.62 -9.48 -11.47
CA GLU A 34 -18.32 -9.74 -12.12
C GLU A 34 -17.43 -8.50 -12.13
N GLU A 35 -17.99 -7.30 -12.31
CA GLU A 35 -17.22 -6.05 -12.29
C GLU A 35 -16.75 -5.68 -10.88
N ILE A 36 -17.55 -5.99 -9.86
CA ILE A 36 -17.16 -5.89 -8.44
C ILE A 36 -15.98 -6.83 -8.18
N ARG A 37 -16.10 -8.11 -8.52
CA ARG A 37 -15.01 -9.10 -8.35
C ARG A 37 -13.76 -8.68 -9.09
N ARG A 38 -13.89 -8.26 -10.34
CA ARG A 38 -12.77 -7.83 -11.18
C ARG A 38 -12.06 -6.63 -10.57
N ASP A 39 -12.80 -5.66 -10.02
CA ASP A 39 -12.19 -4.49 -9.40
C ASP A 39 -11.44 -4.83 -8.10
N ILE A 40 -12.03 -5.68 -7.25
CA ILE A 40 -11.38 -6.18 -6.03
C ILE A 40 -10.12 -6.97 -6.37
N GLN A 41 -10.20 -7.91 -7.31
CA GLN A 41 -9.07 -8.74 -7.76
C GLN A 41 -7.96 -7.91 -8.42
N SER A 42 -8.28 -6.73 -8.94
CA SER A 42 -7.30 -5.81 -9.52
C SER A 42 -6.50 -5.04 -8.48
N ARG A 43 -6.86 -5.09 -7.20
CA ARG A 43 -6.14 -4.39 -6.14
C ARG A 43 -4.90 -5.19 -5.73
N LEU A 44 -3.81 -4.47 -5.43
CA LEU A 44 -2.63 -5.10 -4.87
C LEU A 44 -2.94 -5.63 -3.48
N TRP A 45 -2.78 -6.93 -3.29
CA TRP A 45 -2.99 -7.59 -2.02
C TRP A 45 -1.65 -8.04 -1.43
N PHE A 46 -1.31 -7.49 -0.26
CA PHE A 46 -0.13 -7.86 0.50
C PHE A 46 -0.54 -8.58 1.77
N SER A 47 0.05 -9.75 1.99
CA SER A 47 -0.22 -10.62 3.13
C SER A 47 1.09 -10.98 3.81
N TYR A 48 1.00 -11.70 4.94
CA TYR A 48 2.19 -12.21 5.62
C TYR A 48 3.04 -13.09 4.70
N ARG A 49 4.35 -12.94 4.84
CA ARG A 49 5.37 -13.68 4.09
C ARG A 49 6.38 -14.28 5.07
N LYS A 50 7.06 -15.31 4.59
CA LYS A 50 8.10 -16.04 5.34
C LYS A 50 9.22 -16.46 4.39
N GLY A 51 10.42 -16.64 4.94
CA GLY A 51 11.60 -17.02 4.18
C GLY A 51 12.20 -15.88 3.36
N PHE A 52 11.83 -14.63 3.66
CA PHE A 52 12.55 -13.48 3.13
C PHE A 52 13.89 -13.30 3.86
N VAL A 53 14.84 -12.60 3.25
CA VAL A 53 16.14 -12.27 3.86
C VAL A 53 15.91 -11.55 5.19
N GLN A 54 16.69 -11.84 6.23
CA GLN A 54 16.48 -11.23 7.55
C GLN A 54 16.39 -9.69 7.50
N ILE A 55 15.60 -9.07 8.37
CA ILE A 55 15.43 -7.61 8.44
C ILE A 55 16.46 -7.02 9.42
N GLY A 56 17.40 -6.21 8.91
CA GLY A 56 18.50 -5.66 9.72
C GLY A 56 19.21 -6.75 10.51
N ASP A 57 19.40 -6.51 11.81
CA ASP A 57 20.02 -7.44 12.76
C ASP A 57 19.00 -8.16 13.66
N SER A 58 17.70 -8.06 13.35
CA SER A 58 16.62 -8.65 14.17
C SER A 58 16.54 -10.19 14.10
N GLY A 59 17.16 -10.80 13.08
CA GLY A 59 16.99 -12.21 12.75
C GLY A 59 15.61 -12.59 12.18
N LEU A 60 14.66 -11.65 12.07
CA LEU A 60 13.30 -11.94 11.59
C LEU A 60 13.27 -12.15 10.07
N THR A 61 12.74 -13.31 9.67
CA THR A 61 12.56 -13.75 8.28
C THR A 61 11.08 -14.00 7.91
N SER A 62 10.18 -13.59 8.81
CA SER A 62 8.72 -13.68 8.65
C SER A 62 8.06 -12.50 9.37
N ASP A 63 7.01 -11.93 8.77
CA ASP A 63 6.23 -10.84 9.36
C ASP A 63 4.91 -11.30 10.00
N LYS A 64 4.66 -12.62 10.01
CA LYS A 64 3.53 -13.22 10.71
C LYS A 64 3.53 -12.82 12.19
N GLY A 65 2.41 -12.26 12.64
CA GLY A 65 2.17 -11.90 14.05
C GLY A 65 2.44 -10.44 14.39
N TRP A 66 3.08 -9.68 13.51
CA TRP A 66 3.41 -8.27 13.78
C TRP A 66 3.27 -7.34 12.56
N GLY A 67 3.42 -7.86 11.34
CA GLY A 67 3.47 -7.07 10.11
C GLY A 67 2.13 -6.61 9.54
N CYS A 68 0.97 -6.90 10.15
CA CYS A 68 -0.33 -6.67 9.51
C CYS A 68 -0.55 -5.21 9.11
N MET A 69 -0.26 -4.26 10.00
CA MET A 69 -0.42 -2.83 9.67
C MET A 69 0.56 -2.39 8.59
N LEU A 70 1.77 -2.96 8.54
CA LEU A 70 2.75 -2.67 7.49
C LEU A 70 2.23 -3.15 6.14
N ARG A 71 1.63 -4.36 6.07
CA ARG A 71 0.96 -4.86 4.86
C ARG A 71 -0.25 -4.01 4.46
N CYS A 72 -1.04 -3.53 5.41
CA CYS A 72 -2.11 -2.56 5.13
C CYS A 72 -1.55 -1.25 4.55
N GLY A 73 -0.43 -0.75 5.08
CA GLY A 73 0.28 0.39 4.53
C GLY A 73 0.78 0.17 3.10
N GLN A 74 1.34 -1.02 2.81
CA GLN A 74 1.71 -1.40 1.44
C GLN A 74 0.51 -1.38 0.49
N MET A 75 -0.65 -1.91 0.91
CA MET A 75 -1.86 -1.88 0.09
C MET A 75 -2.35 -0.45 -0.16
N LEU A 76 -2.29 0.42 0.86
CA LEU A 76 -2.70 1.82 0.75
C LEU A 76 -1.85 2.58 -0.29
N ILE A 77 -0.53 2.58 -0.13
CA ILE A 77 0.35 3.28 -1.07
C ILE A 77 0.40 2.57 -2.42
N GLY A 78 0.34 1.23 -2.46
CA GLY A 78 0.24 0.46 -3.68
C GLY A 78 -0.99 0.84 -4.51
N GLN A 79 -2.14 1.04 -3.86
CA GLN A 79 -3.33 1.54 -4.53
C GLN A 79 -3.15 2.98 -5.04
N ALA A 80 -2.51 3.86 -4.29
CA ALA A 80 -2.20 5.22 -4.76
C ALA A 80 -1.30 5.20 -6.00
N LEU A 81 -0.29 4.31 -6.04
CA LEU A 81 0.58 4.14 -7.20
C LEU A 81 -0.15 3.57 -8.41
N LEU A 82 -1.07 2.61 -8.22
CA LEU A 82 -1.93 2.14 -9.31
C LEU A 82 -2.77 3.29 -9.89
N LEU A 83 -3.36 4.12 -9.03
CA LEU A 83 -4.15 5.27 -9.46
C LEU A 83 -3.30 6.27 -10.26
N LEU A 84 -2.11 6.61 -9.76
CA LEU A 84 -1.21 7.56 -10.39
C LEU A 84 -0.72 7.09 -11.77
N HIS A 85 -0.28 5.83 -11.87
CA HIS A 85 0.43 5.34 -13.06
C HIS A 85 -0.44 4.61 -14.07
N LEU A 86 -1.58 4.04 -13.63
CA LEU A 86 -2.46 3.23 -14.49
C LEU A 86 -3.91 3.75 -14.53
N GLY A 87 -4.31 4.60 -13.58
CA GLY A 87 -5.65 5.13 -13.46
C GLY A 87 -6.63 4.21 -12.70
N ARG A 88 -7.74 4.81 -12.24
CA ARG A 88 -8.79 4.10 -11.47
C ARG A 88 -9.49 3.00 -12.27
N ASP A 89 -9.56 3.16 -13.57
CA ASP A 89 -10.30 2.28 -14.48
C ASP A 89 -9.49 1.06 -14.89
N TRP A 90 -8.18 1.06 -14.64
CA TRP A 90 -7.33 -0.09 -14.89
C TRP A 90 -7.79 -1.33 -14.12
N ARG A 91 -7.74 -2.48 -14.80
CA ARG A 91 -8.09 -3.80 -14.26
C ARG A 91 -6.98 -4.80 -14.57
N TRP A 92 -6.64 -5.63 -13.58
CA TRP A 92 -5.67 -6.69 -13.73
C TRP A 92 -6.27 -7.87 -14.51
N THR A 93 -5.41 -8.59 -15.22
CA THR A 93 -5.69 -9.90 -15.82
C THR A 93 -4.47 -10.80 -15.61
N ALA A 94 -4.64 -12.12 -15.62
CA ALA A 94 -3.53 -13.06 -15.45
C ALA A 94 -2.44 -12.92 -16.53
N GLN A 95 -2.83 -12.45 -17.72
CA GLN A 95 -1.96 -12.19 -18.85
C GLN A 95 -1.38 -10.77 -18.84
N CYS A 96 -1.67 -9.96 -17.83
CA CYS A 96 -1.14 -8.60 -17.74
C CYS A 96 0.39 -8.60 -17.77
N ARG A 97 0.95 -7.87 -18.73
CA ARG A 97 2.39 -7.63 -18.91
C ARG A 97 2.72 -6.14 -18.91
N ASP A 98 1.80 -5.32 -18.40
CA ASP A 98 1.97 -3.89 -18.27
C ASP A 98 3.26 -3.58 -17.49
N ARG A 99 4.14 -2.79 -18.10
CA ARG A 99 5.47 -2.50 -17.55
C ARG A 99 5.39 -1.62 -16.29
N SER A 100 4.43 -0.71 -16.24
CA SER A 100 4.17 0.14 -15.08
C SER A 100 3.61 -0.68 -13.93
N TYR A 101 2.64 -1.58 -14.19
CA TYR A 101 2.14 -2.52 -13.18
C TYR A 101 3.26 -3.38 -12.59
N LEU A 102 4.08 -4.01 -13.43
CA LEU A 102 5.19 -4.84 -12.97
C LEU A 102 6.26 -4.03 -12.22
N ARG A 103 6.46 -2.76 -12.58
CA ARG A 103 7.33 -1.85 -11.84
C ARG A 103 6.77 -1.54 -10.46
N ILE A 104 5.47 -1.22 -10.36
CA ILE A 104 4.79 -0.99 -9.06
C ILE A 104 4.93 -2.22 -8.19
N LEU A 105 4.62 -3.43 -8.69
CA LEU A 105 4.76 -4.67 -7.92
C LEU A 105 6.17 -4.86 -7.34
N ARG A 106 7.20 -4.63 -8.15
CA ARG A 106 8.61 -4.77 -7.71
C ARG A 106 8.96 -3.85 -6.56
N MET A 107 8.26 -2.73 -6.39
CA MET A 107 8.51 -1.79 -5.31
C MET A 107 8.10 -2.33 -3.94
N PHE A 108 7.33 -3.42 -3.89
CA PHE A 108 6.81 -4.05 -2.67
C PHE A 108 7.35 -5.47 -2.43
N GLU A 109 8.21 -5.99 -3.31
CA GLU A 109 8.87 -7.27 -3.09
C GLU A 109 9.53 -7.30 -1.71
N ASP A 110 9.51 -8.45 -1.02
CA ASP A 110 10.15 -8.61 0.29
C ASP A 110 11.68 -8.73 0.15
N ARG A 111 12.29 -7.69 -0.42
CA ARG A 111 13.70 -7.52 -0.68
C ARG A 111 14.14 -6.15 -0.19
N ARG A 112 15.36 -6.09 0.36
CA ARG A 112 15.96 -4.84 0.88
C ARG A 112 16.03 -3.71 -0.14
N THR A 113 16.12 -4.04 -1.43
CA THR A 113 16.23 -3.07 -2.53
C THR A 113 14.88 -2.46 -2.93
N ALA A 114 13.76 -3.06 -2.55
CA ALA A 114 12.44 -2.57 -2.90
C ALA A 114 12.01 -1.46 -1.91
N PRO A 115 11.66 -0.24 -2.38
CA PRO A 115 11.49 0.95 -1.56
C PRO A 115 10.35 0.84 -0.53
N TYR A 116 9.30 0.08 -0.85
CA TYR A 116 8.16 -0.16 0.04
C TYR A 116 8.09 -1.61 0.50
N SER A 117 9.22 -2.32 0.51
CA SER A 117 9.34 -3.66 1.10
C SER A 117 9.02 -3.67 2.60
N ILE A 118 8.68 -4.85 3.12
CA ILE A 118 8.55 -5.05 4.57
C ILE A 118 9.83 -4.67 5.32
N HIS A 119 11.00 -4.88 4.69
CA HIS A 119 12.31 -4.49 5.23
C HIS A 119 12.41 -3.00 5.42
N GLN A 120 12.14 -2.21 4.37
CA GLN A 120 12.27 -0.76 4.43
C GLN A 120 11.24 -0.14 5.36
N ILE A 121 10.00 -0.64 5.36
CA ILE A 121 8.95 -0.15 6.27
C ILE A 121 9.30 -0.44 7.73
N ALA A 122 9.73 -1.66 8.05
CA ALA A 122 10.08 -2.03 9.42
C ALA A 122 11.32 -1.27 9.92
N LEU A 123 12.37 -1.13 9.10
CA LEU A 123 13.58 -0.39 9.47
C LEU A 123 13.32 1.11 9.64
N MET A 124 12.53 1.71 8.74
CA MET A 124 12.14 3.12 8.86
C MET A 124 11.28 3.38 10.11
N GLY A 125 10.62 2.36 10.65
CA GLY A 125 9.91 2.40 11.94
C GLY A 125 10.76 2.91 13.10
N ALA A 126 12.08 2.68 13.09
CA ALA A 126 12.98 3.15 14.16
C ALA A 126 12.94 4.68 14.29
N SER A 127 12.75 5.39 13.18
CA SER A 127 12.61 6.85 13.16
C SER A 127 11.30 7.37 13.77
N GLU A 128 10.35 6.47 14.02
CA GLU A 128 9.08 6.70 14.73
C GLU A 128 9.06 5.97 16.10
N GLY A 129 10.23 5.54 16.60
CA GLY A 129 10.35 4.86 17.88
C GLY A 129 9.83 3.41 17.88
N LYS A 130 9.76 2.76 16.72
CA LYS A 130 9.36 1.36 16.57
C LYS A 130 10.51 0.47 16.13
N GLN A 131 10.79 -0.56 16.91
CA GLN A 131 11.75 -1.60 16.55
C GLN A 131 11.14 -2.59 15.55
N VAL A 132 12.01 -3.29 14.82
CA VAL A 132 11.60 -4.37 13.93
C VAL A 132 10.93 -5.47 14.74
N GLY A 133 9.75 -5.91 14.32
CA GLY A 133 8.94 -6.88 15.07
C GLY A 133 7.81 -6.25 15.89
N GLU A 134 7.79 -4.93 16.08
CA GLU A 134 6.70 -4.26 16.77
C GLU A 134 5.52 -3.94 15.84
N TRP A 135 4.32 -3.94 16.41
CA TRP A 135 3.11 -3.52 15.72
C TRP A 135 3.05 -1.99 15.55
N PHE A 136 2.63 -1.55 14.37
CA PHE A 136 2.44 -0.13 14.04
C PHE A 136 0.98 0.25 14.16
N GLY A 137 0.70 1.46 14.66
CA GLY A 137 -0.61 2.10 14.48
C GLY A 137 -0.74 2.75 13.09
N PRO A 138 -1.97 3.14 12.69
CA PRO A 138 -2.22 3.79 11.39
C PRO A 138 -1.36 5.05 11.15
N ASN A 139 -1.24 5.92 12.15
CA ASN A 139 -0.41 7.12 12.03
C ASN A 139 1.08 6.76 11.82
N THR A 140 1.62 5.83 12.61
CA THR A 140 3.02 5.40 12.48
C THR A 140 3.34 4.89 11.08
N VAL A 141 2.49 4.03 10.51
CA VAL A 141 2.73 3.54 9.14
C VAL A 141 2.61 4.66 8.11
N ALA A 142 1.68 5.62 8.29
CA ALA A 142 1.56 6.78 7.40
C ALA A 142 2.82 7.67 7.43
N GLN A 143 3.38 7.94 8.61
CA GLN A 143 4.62 8.71 8.75
C GLN A 143 5.82 8.00 8.11
N VAL A 144 5.92 6.67 8.30
CA VAL A 144 6.95 5.84 7.67
C VAL A 144 6.83 5.88 6.14
N LEU A 145 5.62 5.70 5.60
CA LEU A 145 5.39 5.74 4.15
C LEU A 145 5.68 7.12 3.56
N ARG A 146 5.34 8.21 4.27
CA ARG A 146 5.74 9.57 3.89
C ARG A 146 7.26 9.67 3.72
N LYS A 147 8.05 9.18 4.69
CA LYS A 147 9.52 9.21 4.61
C LYS A 147 10.05 8.34 3.46
N LEU A 148 9.49 7.14 3.26
CA LEU A 148 9.91 6.25 2.19
C LEU A 148 9.57 6.80 0.80
N SER A 149 8.44 7.51 0.66
CA SER A 149 8.01 8.10 -0.62
C SER A 149 9.00 9.12 -1.18
N ALA A 150 9.81 9.75 -0.32
CA ALA A 150 10.86 10.65 -0.73
C ALA A 150 11.99 10.00 -1.55
N TYR A 151 12.16 8.68 -1.42
CA TYR A 151 13.17 7.91 -2.16
C TYR A 151 12.60 7.28 -3.44
N ASP A 152 11.30 7.47 -3.71
CA ASP A 152 10.64 7.02 -4.93
C ASP A 152 10.63 8.13 -5.98
N GLU A 153 11.76 8.28 -6.65
CA GLU A 153 11.95 9.29 -7.70
C GLU A 153 11.03 9.10 -8.91
N TRP A 154 10.57 7.86 -9.15
CA TRP A 154 9.71 7.57 -10.29
C TRP A 154 8.30 8.12 -10.11
N SER A 155 7.72 7.90 -8.94
CA SER A 155 6.35 8.34 -8.66
C SER A 155 6.28 9.79 -8.19
N SER A 156 7.34 10.29 -7.55
CA SER A 156 7.46 11.68 -7.07
C SER A 156 6.20 12.17 -6.32
N VAL A 157 5.68 11.32 -5.42
CA VAL A 157 4.42 11.59 -4.72
C VAL A 157 4.64 12.54 -3.55
N ALA A 158 3.89 13.63 -3.51
CA ALA A 158 3.74 14.47 -2.32
C ALA A 158 2.86 13.76 -1.29
N PHE A 159 3.45 13.34 -0.16
CA PHE A 159 2.74 12.60 0.89
C PHE A 159 2.47 13.49 2.12
N HIS A 160 1.22 13.93 2.27
CA HIS A 160 0.78 14.72 3.42
C HIS A 160 0.07 13.84 4.46
N VAL A 161 0.44 13.98 5.73
CA VAL A 161 -0.27 13.34 6.86
C VAL A 161 -0.90 14.45 7.69
N ALA A 162 -2.22 14.58 7.60
CA ALA A 162 -2.98 15.53 8.38
C ALA A 162 -3.06 15.08 9.84
N LEU A 163 -2.82 16.00 10.77
CA LEU A 163 -2.87 15.77 12.21
C LEU A 163 -3.99 16.64 12.81
N ASP A 164 -4.38 16.35 14.05
CA ASP A 164 -5.37 17.13 14.81
C ASP A 164 -6.71 17.30 14.07
N ASN A 165 -7.08 16.29 13.29
CA ASN A 165 -8.30 16.23 12.47
C ASN A 165 -8.47 17.45 11.53
N THR A 166 -7.38 18.11 11.16
CA THR A 166 -7.40 19.37 10.40
C THR A 166 -6.51 19.26 9.16
N ILE A 167 -7.05 19.64 8.00
CA ILE A 167 -6.29 19.75 6.76
C ILE A 167 -6.03 21.23 6.47
N VAL A 168 -4.77 21.64 6.51
CA VAL A 168 -4.37 23.00 6.14
C VAL A 168 -4.10 23.03 4.64
N ILE A 169 -5.05 23.56 3.88
CA ILE A 169 -5.00 23.56 2.40
C ILE A 169 -3.72 24.20 1.85
N ASN A 170 -3.23 25.27 2.48
CA ASN A 170 -2.00 25.94 2.05
C ASN A 170 -0.76 25.07 2.24
N ASP A 171 -0.72 24.22 3.27
CA ASP A 171 0.40 23.29 3.47
C ASP A 171 0.40 22.19 2.42
N VAL A 172 -0.78 21.69 2.04
CA VAL A 172 -0.92 20.70 0.96
C VAL A 172 -0.50 21.31 -0.38
N ARG A 173 -0.98 22.51 -0.71
CA ARG A 173 -0.60 23.22 -1.94
C ARG A 173 0.92 23.40 -2.01
N ARG A 174 1.52 23.94 -0.95
CA ARG A 174 2.97 24.13 -0.85
C ARG A 174 3.73 22.83 -1.06
N LEU A 175 3.34 21.76 -0.37
CA LEU A 175 4.01 20.46 -0.51
C LEU A 175 3.98 19.95 -1.96
N CYS A 176 2.86 20.16 -2.67
CA CYS A 176 2.71 19.73 -4.06
C CYS A 176 3.42 20.62 -5.09
N THR A 177 3.62 21.91 -4.82
CA THR A 177 4.20 22.87 -5.79
C THR A 177 5.65 23.23 -5.53
N GLU A 178 6.06 23.31 -4.26
CA GLU A 178 7.39 23.78 -3.83
C GLU A 178 8.22 22.65 -3.22
N GLY A 179 7.59 21.53 -2.87
CA GLY A 179 8.23 20.42 -2.16
C GLY A 179 8.24 20.59 -0.63
N PRO A 180 8.80 19.62 0.10
CA PRO A 180 8.82 19.64 1.57
C PRO A 180 9.77 20.71 2.11
N ARG A 181 9.46 21.26 3.30
CA ARG A 181 10.27 22.34 3.89
C ARG A 181 11.68 21.85 4.23
N PRO A 182 12.72 22.71 4.13
CA PRO A 182 14.06 22.38 4.58
C PRO A 182 14.04 21.91 6.05
N GLY A 183 14.41 20.65 6.28
CA GLY A 183 14.42 20.03 7.62
C GLY A 183 13.32 18.98 7.89
N GLU A 184 12.23 18.94 7.10
CA GLU A 184 11.14 17.96 7.31
C GLU A 184 11.52 16.53 6.92
N LEU A 185 12.43 16.36 5.94
CA LEU A 185 12.97 15.05 5.53
C LEU A 185 14.34 14.72 6.14
N ARG A 186 15.02 15.71 6.73
CA ARG A 186 16.39 15.53 7.26
C ARG A 186 16.36 15.01 8.69
N ARG A 187 15.88 13.77 8.85
CA ARG A 187 16.41 12.85 9.84
C ARG A 187 16.76 11.57 9.10
N ARG A 188 17.90 11.59 8.40
CA ARG A 188 18.55 10.33 8.02
C ARG A 188 18.89 9.60 9.32
N PRO A 189 18.68 8.28 9.40
CA PRO A 189 19.25 7.48 10.48
C PRO A 189 20.78 7.63 10.50
#